data_AF-A0A959CMU5-F1
#
_entry.id   AF-A0A959CMU5-F1
#
_cell.length_a   1.000
_cell.length_b   1.000
_cell.length_c   1.000
_cell.angle_alpha   90.00
_cell.angle_beta   90.00
_cell.angle_gamma   90.00
#
_symmetry.space_group_name_H-M   'P 1'
#
loop_
_entity.id
_entity.type
_entity.pdbx_description
1 polymer ?
#
loop_
_entity_poly.entity_id
_entity_poly.type
_entity_poly.pdbx_seq_one_letter_code
_entity_poly.pdbx_strand_id
1 'polypeptide(L)'
;MTQAFDAFQHQNILIVGDVMIDRYLTGKANRISPEAPVPVVHLQSREHRLGGAGNVALNLQALGATPYLCSVTGADEDGDQLAALLSGHRLSGKGLARSKERITTVKTRIIAASQHLLRVDNEDTHPLSKPEAGLLLDGIREILDSREIHAILFQDYNKGV
;
A
#
# COMPACT_ATOMS: atom_id res chain seq x y z
N MET A 1 -14.72 -1.55 26.77
CA MET A 1 -14.15 -1.50 25.40
C MET A 1 -13.67 -0.10 25.01
N THR A 2 -14.33 0.99 25.44
CA THR A 2 -14.00 2.38 25.08
C THR A 2 -12.60 2.85 25.52
N GLN A 3 -12.19 2.55 26.76
CA GLN A 3 -10.90 2.99 27.33
C GLN A 3 -9.65 2.59 26.51
N ALA A 4 -9.69 1.45 25.80
CA ALA A 4 -8.53 1.01 25.03
C ALA A 4 -8.35 1.82 23.73
N PHE A 5 -9.44 2.30 23.12
CA PHE A 5 -9.40 3.15 21.93
C PHE A 5 -9.10 4.61 22.30
N ASP A 6 -9.55 5.06 23.47
CA ASP A 6 -9.22 6.39 23.99
C ASP A 6 -7.70 6.57 24.15
N ALA A 7 -6.97 5.50 24.48
CA ALA A 7 -5.50 5.52 24.57
C ALA A 7 -4.79 5.72 23.22
N PHE A 8 -5.44 5.40 22.10
CA PHE A 8 -4.92 5.65 20.75
C PHE A 8 -5.19 7.06 20.27
N GLN A 9 -6.18 7.75 20.86
CA GLN A 9 -6.40 9.15 20.57
C GLN A 9 -5.14 9.92 20.93
N HIS A 10 -4.67 10.75 20.00
CA HIS A 10 -3.43 11.54 20.09
C HIS A 10 -2.11 10.76 19.86
N GLN A 11 -2.14 9.45 19.58
CA GLN A 11 -0.92 8.72 19.26
C GLN A 11 -0.49 8.98 17.81
N ASN A 12 0.60 9.73 17.64
CA ASN A 12 1.33 9.81 16.38
C ASN A 12 2.21 8.56 16.20
N ILE A 13 1.99 7.79 15.14
CA ILE A 13 2.73 6.56 14.88
C ILE A 13 3.35 6.63 13.49
N LEU A 14 4.67 6.48 13.42
CA LEU A 14 5.41 6.40 12.16
C LEU A 14 5.43 4.95 11.69
N ILE A 15 5.02 4.71 10.45
CA ILE A 15 5.10 3.42 9.78
C ILE A 15 6.23 3.52 8.76
N VAL A 16 7.17 2.57 8.80
CA VAL A 16 8.21 2.41 7.79
C VAL A 16 8.09 1.01 7.21
N GLY A 17 7.94 0.89 5.90
CA GLY A 17 7.87 -0.43 5.28
C GLY A 17 7.20 -0.47 3.93
N ASP A 18 6.90 -1.67 3.45
CA ASP A 18 6.45 -1.91 2.09
C ASP A 18 4.98 -1.50 1.90
N VAL A 19 4.74 -0.50 1.05
CA VAL A 19 3.39 -0.09 0.64
C VAL A 19 3.05 -0.67 -0.73
N MET A 20 1.78 -1.02 -0.92
CA MET A 20 1.30 -1.60 -2.17
C MET A 20 -0.15 -1.22 -2.48
N ILE A 21 -0.56 -1.39 -3.73
CA ILE A 21 -1.97 -1.36 -4.12
C ILE A 21 -2.52 -2.77 -4.15
N ASP A 22 -3.55 -3.04 -3.36
CA ASP A 22 -4.39 -4.22 -3.53
C ASP A 22 -5.48 -3.91 -4.56
N ARG A 23 -5.36 -4.50 -5.75
CA ARG A 23 -6.28 -4.28 -6.88
C ARG A 23 -7.24 -5.45 -7.00
N TYR A 24 -8.54 -5.18 -7.06
CA TYR A 24 -9.58 -6.19 -7.19
C TYR A 24 -10.29 -6.03 -8.53
N LEU A 25 -10.22 -7.07 -9.36
CA LEU A 25 -10.91 -7.17 -10.64
C LEU A 25 -12.05 -8.17 -10.50
N THR A 26 -13.28 -7.69 -10.35
CA THR A 26 -14.45 -8.54 -10.12
C THR A 26 -15.28 -8.67 -11.38
N GLY A 27 -15.67 -9.89 -11.74
CA GLY A 27 -16.46 -10.14 -12.94
C GLY A 27 -17.18 -11.49 -12.95
N LYS A 28 -17.65 -11.88 -14.13
CA LYS A 28 -18.30 -13.18 -14.37
C LYS A 28 -17.45 -14.04 -15.30
N ALA A 29 -17.32 -15.32 -14.99
CA ALA A 29 -16.55 -16.29 -15.76
C ALA A 29 -17.49 -17.35 -16.36
N ASN A 30 -18.27 -16.96 -17.37
CA ASN A 30 -19.35 -17.81 -17.93
C ASN A 30 -18.92 -18.67 -19.13
N ARG A 31 -17.67 -18.54 -19.59
CA ARG A 31 -17.14 -19.29 -20.73
C ARG A 31 -15.67 -19.63 -20.57
N ILE A 32 -15.23 -20.65 -21.28
CA ILE A 32 -13.83 -21.04 -21.44
C ILE A 32 -13.30 -20.41 -22.74
N SER A 33 -12.02 -20.04 -22.77
CA SER A 33 -11.38 -19.52 -23.97
C SER A 33 -11.30 -20.59 -25.07
N PRO A 34 -11.57 -20.26 -26.34
CA PRO A 34 -11.34 -21.18 -27.45
C PRO A 34 -9.84 -21.39 -27.74
N GLU A 35 -8.96 -20.51 -27.23
CA GLU A 35 -7.51 -20.54 -27.48
C GLU A 35 -6.74 -21.39 -26.46
N ALA A 36 -7.26 -21.52 -25.23
CA ALA A 36 -6.64 -22.29 -24.15
C ALA A 36 -7.72 -22.70 -23.11
N PRO A 37 -7.51 -23.78 -22.33
CA PRO A 37 -8.48 -24.27 -21.34
C PRO A 37 -8.49 -23.40 -20.06
N VAL A 38 -8.75 -22.11 -20.21
CA VAL A 38 -8.77 -21.11 -19.14
C VAL A 38 -10.10 -20.33 -19.13
N PRO A 39 -10.62 -19.93 -17.96
CA PRO A 39 -11.84 -19.13 -17.87
C PRO A 39 -11.63 -17.73 -18.41
N VAL A 40 -12.64 -17.20 -19.12
CA VAL A 40 -12.66 -15.80 -19.56
C VAL A 40 -13.51 -14.98 -18.60
N VAL A 41 -12.89 -14.02 -17.91
CA VAL A 41 -13.59 -13.12 -16.99
C VAL A 41 -14.08 -11.89 -17.74
N HIS A 42 -15.39 -11.68 -17.77
CA HIS A 42 -16.00 -10.41 -18.18
C HIS A 42 -15.99 -9.46 -16.97
N LEU A 43 -15.08 -8.49 -17.01
CA LEU A 43 -14.88 -7.52 -15.92
C LEU A 43 -16.13 -6.67 -15.71
N GLN A 44 -16.57 -6.55 -14.46
CA GLN A 44 -17.73 -5.74 -14.06
C GLN A 44 -17.32 -4.55 -13.19
N SER A 45 -16.32 -4.71 -12.34
CA SER A 45 -15.81 -3.64 -11.49
C SER A 45 -14.32 -3.76 -11.23
N ARG A 46 -13.72 -2.59 -10.96
CA ARG A 46 -12.33 -2.45 -10.55
C ARG A 46 -12.29 -1.64 -9.27
N GLU A 47 -11.62 -2.16 -8.26
CA GLU A 47 -11.40 -1.47 -6.99
C GLU A 47 -9.91 -1.48 -6.65
N HIS A 48 -9.43 -0.38 -6.07
CA HIS A 48 -8.05 -0.24 -5.61
C HIS A 48 -8.07 0.13 -4.13
N ARG A 49 -7.29 -0.59 -3.33
CA ARG A 49 -7.17 -0.37 -1.88
C ARG A 49 -5.72 -0.23 -1.50
N LEU A 50 -5.47 0.47 -0.39
CA LEU A 50 -4.16 0.48 0.24
C LEU A 50 -3.86 -0.89 0.85
N GLY A 51 -2.74 -1.48 0.43
CA GLY A 51 -2.19 -2.72 0.98
C GLY A 51 -0.91 -2.46 1.75
N GLY A 52 -0.38 -3.52 2.38
CA GLY A 52 0.88 -3.45 3.13
C GLY A 52 0.86 -2.41 4.25
N ALA A 53 1.91 -1.61 4.34
CA ALA A 53 2.04 -0.49 5.27
C ALA A 53 0.88 0.54 5.15
N GLY A 54 0.26 0.65 3.98
CA GLY A 54 -0.91 1.50 3.76
C GLY A 54 -2.16 0.98 4.48
N ASN A 55 -2.38 -0.34 4.50
CA ASN A 55 -3.48 -0.94 5.26
C ASN A 55 -3.25 -0.81 6.78
N VAL A 56 -2.00 -0.89 7.22
CA VAL A 56 -1.62 -0.62 8.62
C VAL A 56 -1.96 0.82 8.99
N ALA A 57 -1.67 1.79 8.13
CA ALA A 57 -2.08 3.19 8.35
C ALA A 57 -3.60 3.33 8.52
N LEU A 58 -4.40 2.67 7.68
CA LEU A 58 -5.86 2.67 7.80
C LEU A 58 -6.34 2.08 9.14
N ASN A 59 -5.73 0.98 9.58
CA ASN A 59 -6.08 0.38 10.88
C ASN A 59 -5.75 1.33 12.04
N LEU A 60 -4.57 1.96 12.04
CA LEU A 60 -4.21 2.93 13.08
C LEU A 60 -5.16 4.14 13.09
N GLN A 61 -5.52 4.64 11.91
CA GLN A 61 -6.51 5.71 11.79
C GLN A 61 -7.88 5.28 12.36
N ALA A 62 -8.32 4.04 12.09
CA ALA A 62 -9.57 3.50 12.64
C ALA A 62 -9.52 3.31 14.16
N LEU A 63 -8.33 3.08 14.73
CA LEU A 63 -8.12 3.06 16.18
C LEU A 63 -8.14 4.47 16.82
N GLY A 64 -8.07 5.54 16.02
CA GLY A 64 -8.02 6.93 16.49
C GLY A 64 -6.63 7.56 16.55
N ALA A 65 -5.60 6.80 16.15
CA ALA A 65 -4.22 7.30 16.05
C ALA A 65 -4.00 8.12 14.78
N THR A 66 -2.91 8.89 14.75
CA THR A 66 -2.46 9.63 13.56
C THR A 66 -1.28 8.90 12.92
N PRO A 67 -1.49 8.14 11.83
CA PRO A 67 -0.42 7.45 11.13
C PRO A 67 0.38 8.39 10.23
N TYR A 68 1.70 8.19 10.21
CA TYR A 68 2.63 8.80 9.26
C TYR A 68 3.29 7.67 8.48
N LEU A 69 3.14 7.65 7.16
CA LEU A 69 3.65 6.54 6.34
C LEU A 69 4.90 6.95 5.57
N CYS A 70 6.00 6.24 5.82
CA CYS A 70 7.23 6.30 5.06
C CYS A 70 7.45 5.01 4.28
N SER A 71 7.69 5.13 2.98
CA SER A 71 7.92 4.00 2.09
C SER A 71 8.59 4.44 0.80
N VAL A 72 8.98 3.48 -0.05
CA VAL A 72 9.49 3.74 -1.39
C VAL A 72 8.54 3.16 -2.43
N THR A 73 8.20 3.97 -3.43
CA THR A 73 7.30 3.62 -4.53
C THR A 73 7.95 3.96 -5.86
N GLY A 74 7.42 3.43 -6.96
CA GLY A 74 7.86 3.81 -8.29
C GLY A 74 7.40 5.22 -8.67
N ALA A 75 8.19 5.89 -9.50
CA ALA A 75 7.81 7.10 -10.23
C ALA A 75 6.97 6.71 -11.45
N ASP A 76 5.89 5.97 -11.21
CA ASP A 76 4.99 5.38 -12.20
C ASP A 76 3.51 5.71 -11.91
N GLU A 77 2.62 5.31 -12.83
CA GLU A 77 1.17 5.54 -12.73
C GLU A 77 0.58 4.88 -11.46
N ASP A 78 1.07 3.70 -11.09
CA ASP A 78 0.63 3.00 -9.88
C ASP A 78 1.07 3.77 -8.62
N GLY A 79 2.23 4.42 -8.62
CA GLY A 79 2.69 5.29 -7.54
C GLY A 79 1.82 6.55 -7.40
N ASP A 80 1.38 7.14 -8.52
CA ASP A 80 0.44 8.26 -8.51
C ASP A 80 -0.95 7.83 -8.01
N GLN A 81 -1.40 6.66 -8.43
CA GLN A 81 -2.64 6.05 -7.93
C GLN A 81 -2.56 5.80 -6.41
N LEU A 82 -1.43 5.32 -5.90
CA LEU A 82 -1.24 5.08 -4.48
C LEU A 82 -1.25 6.40 -3.67
N ALA A 83 -0.61 7.45 -4.18
CA ALA A 83 -0.67 8.78 -3.56
C ALA A 83 -2.11 9.34 -3.55
N ALA A 84 -2.89 9.11 -4.61
CA ALA A 84 -4.30 9.49 -4.67
C ALA A 84 -5.15 8.70 -3.65
N LEU A 85 -4.89 7.40 -3.48
CA LEU A 85 -5.56 6.58 -2.46
C LEU A 85 -5.27 7.08 -1.04
N LEU A 86 -4.02 7.39 -0.72
CA LEU A 86 -3.65 7.98 0.57
C LEU A 86 -4.43 9.29 0.82
N SER A 87 -4.43 10.19 -0.16
CA SER A 87 -5.16 11.46 -0.08
C SER A 87 -6.67 11.25 0.14
N GLY A 88 -7.27 10.28 -0.55
CA GLY A 88 -8.68 9.90 -0.37
C GLY A 88 -9.03 9.44 1.05
N HIS A 89 -8.05 8.86 1.77
CA HIS A 89 -8.17 8.47 3.17
C HIS A 89 -7.65 9.54 4.15
N ARG A 90 -7.35 10.75 3.68
CA ARG A 90 -6.77 11.86 4.46
C ARG A 90 -5.42 11.49 5.10
N LEU A 91 -4.66 10.62 4.44
CA LEU A 91 -3.30 10.26 4.80
C LEU A 91 -2.32 11.08 3.97
N SER A 92 -1.22 11.52 4.59
CA SER A 92 -0.17 12.28 3.91
C SER A 92 0.69 11.36 3.04
N GLY A 93 0.90 11.74 1.78
CA GLY A 93 1.86 11.08 0.87
C GLY A 93 3.30 11.59 1.01
N LYS A 94 3.59 12.53 1.93
CA LYS A 94 4.91 13.17 2.04
C LYS A 94 6.06 12.19 2.35
N GLY A 95 5.78 11.12 3.08
CA GLY A 95 6.80 10.10 3.39
C GLY A 95 7.06 9.10 2.26
N LEU A 96 6.40 9.25 1.10
CA LEU A 96 6.65 8.39 -0.06
C LEU A 96 7.84 8.90 -0.87
N ALA A 97 8.96 8.18 -0.79
CA ALA A 97 10.07 8.37 -1.71
C ALA A 97 9.70 7.78 -3.08
N ARG A 98 9.79 8.57 -4.14
CA ARG A 98 9.53 8.14 -5.53
C ARG A 98 10.84 7.76 -6.21
N SER A 99 10.98 6.49 -6.59
CA SER A 99 12.15 5.97 -7.29
C SER A 99 11.89 5.81 -8.78
N LYS A 100 12.88 6.15 -9.61
CA LYS A 100 12.85 5.88 -11.05
C LYS A 100 13.37 4.48 -11.42
N GLU A 101 13.94 3.76 -10.45
CA GLU A 101 14.64 2.49 -10.66
C GLU A 101 13.80 1.28 -10.26
N ARG A 102 12.73 1.47 -9.47
CA ARG A 102 11.77 0.41 -9.10
C ARG A 102 10.34 0.77 -9.50
N ILE A 103 9.51 -0.25 -9.53
CA ILE A 103 8.07 -0.13 -9.75
C ILE A 103 7.29 -0.11 -8.43
N THR A 104 6.10 0.51 -8.45
CA THR A 104 5.16 0.43 -7.33
C THR A 104 4.57 -0.99 -7.23
N THR A 105 4.58 -1.56 -6.02
CA THR A 105 4.05 -2.91 -5.79
C THR A 105 2.53 -2.93 -5.95
N VAL A 106 2.03 -3.82 -6.80
CA VAL A 106 0.59 -4.04 -7.01
C VAL A 106 0.24 -5.52 -6.94
N LYS A 107 -0.77 -5.83 -6.13
CA LYS A 107 -1.33 -7.17 -5.95
C LYS A 107 -2.72 -7.23 -6.55
N THR A 108 -2.82 -7.75 -7.77
CA THR A 108 -4.10 -7.84 -8.50
C THR A 108 -4.78 -9.17 -8.23
N ARG A 109 -5.99 -9.16 -7.70
CA ARG A 109 -6.83 -10.33 -7.45
C ARG A 109 -7.98 -10.33 -8.45
N ILE A 110 -8.10 -11.42 -9.21
CA ILE A 110 -9.19 -11.64 -10.17
C ILE A 110 -10.24 -12.50 -9.49
N ILE A 111 -11.46 -11.99 -9.40
CA ILE A 111 -12.56 -12.62 -8.66
C ILE A 111 -13.74 -12.85 -9.61
N ALA A 112 -14.29 -14.06 -9.61
CA ALA A 112 -15.55 -14.37 -10.28
C ALA A 112 -16.37 -15.35 -9.45
N ALA A 113 -17.70 -15.22 -9.50
CA ALA A 113 -18.63 -16.05 -8.72
C ALA A 113 -18.25 -16.15 -7.22
N SER A 114 -17.80 -15.03 -6.63
CA SER A 114 -17.31 -14.94 -5.25
C SER A 114 -16.09 -15.83 -4.91
N GLN A 115 -15.34 -16.28 -5.93
CA GLN A 115 -14.11 -17.05 -5.77
C GLN A 115 -12.92 -16.29 -6.37
N HIS A 116 -11.78 -16.37 -5.69
CA HIS A 116 -10.51 -15.91 -6.24
C HIS A 116 -10.04 -16.90 -7.30
N LEU A 117 -9.93 -16.43 -8.54
CA LEU A 117 -9.47 -17.25 -9.65
C LEU A 117 -7.95 -17.21 -9.80
N LEU A 118 -7.37 -16.02 -9.69
CA LEU A 118 -5.94 -15.79 -9.89
C LEU A 118 -5.47 -14.56 -9.11
N ARG A 119 -4.18 -14.54 -8.78
CA ARG A 119 -3.47 -13.35 -8.34
C ARG A 119 -2.30 -13.05 -9.30
N VAL A 120 -2.14 -11.78 -9.64
CA VAL A 120 -1.03 -11.26 -10.43
C VAL A 120 -0.30 -10.24 -9.57
N ASP A 121 0.97 -10.50 -9.32
CA ASP A 121 1.83 -9.66 -8.51
C ASP A 121 2.77 -8.91 -9.45
N ASN A 122 2.70 -7.58 -9.45
CA ASN A 122 3.63 -6.71 -10.17
C ASN A 122 4.48 -5.99 -9.12
N GLU A 123 5.73 -6.41 -8.96
CA GLU A 123 6.57 -5.98 -7.84
C GLU A 123 8.06 -6.05 -8.15
N ASP A 124 8.82 -5.22 -7.43
CA ASP A 124 10.27 -5.34 -7.31
C ASP A 124 10.61 -5.82 -5.89
N THR A 125 11.48 -6.81 -5.77
CA THR A 125 11.91 -7.39 -4.50
C THR A 125 13.38 -7.16 -4.20
N HIS A 126 14.09 -6.38 -5.03
CA HIS A 126 15.48 -6.07 -4.78
C HIS A 126 15.60 -5.09 -3.59
N PRO A 127 16.70 -5.16 -2.81
CA PRO A 127 16.99 -4.17 -1.78
C PRO A 127 17.02 -2.75 -2.36
N LEU A 128 16.69 -1.76 -1.54
CA LEU A 128 16.84 -0.35 -1.94
C LEU A 128 18.28 -0.03 -2.31
N SER A 129 18.44 0.71 -3.41
CA SER A 129 19.72 1.31 -3.75
C SER A 129 20.07 2.41 -2.73
N LYS A 130 21.37 2.76 -2.62
CA LYS A 130 21.80 3.81 -1.67
C LYS A 130 21.05 5.14 -1.86
N PRO A 131 20.80 5.62 -3.11
CA PRO A 131 19.96 6.80 -3.33
C PRO A 131 18.53 6.63 -2.81
N GLU A 132 17.88 5.50 -3.07
CA GLU A 132 16.51 5.26 -2.61
C GLU A 132 16.42 5.21 -1.08
N ALA A 133 17.36 4.52 -0.43
CA ALA A 133 17.46 4.47 1.02
C ALA A 133 17.72 5.87 1.62
N GLY A 134 18.53 6.70 0.95
CA GLY A 134 18.75 8.09 1.34
C GLY A 134 17.46 8.91 1.35
N LEU A 135 16.68 8.84 0.26
CA LEU A 135 15.39 9.53 0.15
C LEU A 135 14.40 9.09 1.23
N LEU A 136 14.34 7.78 1.51
CA LEU A 136 13.49 7.25 2.57
C LEU A 136 13.91 7.79 3.95
N LEU A 137 15.21 7.76 4.25
CA LEU A 137 15.75 8.26 5.51
C LEU A 137 15.51 9.75 5.70
N ASP A 138 15.60 10.55 4.64
CA ASP A 138 15.32 11.98 4.70
C ASP A 138 13.84 12.25 5.00
N GLY A 139 12.93 11.50 4.37
CA GLY A 139 11.50 11.58 4.69
C GLY A 139 11.17 11.17 6.13
N ILE A 140 11.85 10.14 6.66
CA ILE A 140 11.73 9.72 8.06
C ILE A 140 12.19 10.83 9.00
N ARG A 141 13.36 11.44 8.73
CA ARG A 141 13.90 12.55 9.54
C ARG A 141 12.99 13.76 9.54
N GLU A 142 12.48 14.18 8.37
CA GLU A 142 11.56 15.31 8.28
C GLU A 142 10.32 15.12 9.16
N ILE A 143 9.77 13.89 9.19
CA ILE A 143 8.60 13.59 10.03
C ILE A 143 8.97 13.63 11.52
N LEU A 144 10.08 13.00 11.91
CA LEU A 144 10.56 13.00 13.29
C LEU A 144 10.88 14.40 13.83
N ASP A 145 11.38 15.30 12.96
CA ASP A 145 11.68 16.68 13.33
C ASP A 145 10.42 17.56 13.43
N SER A 146 9.34 17.19 12.73
CA SER A 146 8.12 17.99 12.62
C SER A 146 7.04 17.68 13.66
N ARG A 147 7.11 16.51 14.32
CA ARG A 147 6.07 16.00 15.23
C ARG A 147 6.70 15.10 16.28
N GLU A 148 6.12 15.07 17.48
CA GLU A 148 6.41 14.01 18.45
C GLU A 148 5.84 12.68 17.96
N ILE A 149 6.68 11.67 17.77
CA ILE A 149 6.30 10.30 17.37
C ILE A 149 6.40 9.39 18.60
N HIS A 150 5.31 8.71 18.94
CA HIS A 150 5.25 7.86 20.14
C HIS A 150 5.69 6.42 19.87
N ALA A 151 5.57 5.96 18.62
CA ALA A 151 5.98 4.63 18.20
C ALA A 151 6.38 4.61 16.72
N ILE A 152 7.33 3.73 16.39
CA ILE A 152 7.70 3.41 15.02
C ILE A 152 7.33 1.94 14.76
N LEU A 153 6.59 1.70 13.68
CA LEU A 153 6.14 0.38 13.26
C LEU A 153 6.82 0.01 11.95
N PHE A 154 7.58 -1.09 11.98
CA PHE A 154 8.18 -1.66 10.78
C PHE A 154 7.24 -2.66 10.14
N GLN A 155 6.96 -2.48 8.86
CA GLN A 155 6.05 -3.32 8.10
C GLN A 155 6.78 -3.90 6.89
N ASP A 156 7.46 -5.01 7.10
CA ASP A 156 8.31 -5.66 6.10
C ASP A 156 7.55 -6.79 5.37
N TYR A 157 7.44 -6.68 4.04
CA TYR A 157 6.95 -7.71 3.10
C TYR A 157 8.07 -8.25 2.20
N ASN A 158 9.34 -7.96 2.53
CA ASN A 158 10.52 -8.32 1.76
C ASN A 158 10.48 -7.73 0.34
N LYS A 159 10.08 -6.44 0.22
CA LYS A 159 10.14 -5.65 -1.04
C LYS A 159 11.23 -4.58 -1.02
N GLY A 160 12.11 -4.65 -0.01
CA GLY A 160 13.37 -3.93 0.06
C GLY A 160 13.36 -2.67 0.91
N VAL A 161 12.18 -2.20 1.36
CA VAL A 161 12.03 -1.02 2.23
C VAL A 161 12.42 -1.31 3.67
#